data_AF-A0AAP2U8M3-F1
#
_entry.id   AF-A0AAP2U8M3-F1
#
_cell.length_a   1.000
_cell.length_b   1.000
_cell.length_c   1.000
_cell.angle_alpha   90.00
_cell.angle_beta   90.00
_cell.angle_gamma   90.00
#
_symmetry.space_group_name_H-M   'P 1'
#
loop_
_entity.id
_entity.type
_entity.pdbx_description
1 polymer ?
#
loop_
_entity_poly.entity_id
_entity_poly.type
_entity_poly.pdbx_seq_one_letter_code
_entity_poly.pdbx_strand_id
1 'polypeptide(L)'
;MKQVEERYISLLTDFGFDRLFEEAEIAKFTPQEMREYETSKMAYRDIKNSVDTAKREGIAEGMEKGMKEGMELGMAKGKQEGLAEGMEKGMNQRSLDIARNMLADGVDLNLIMKYSGLTQEQIEKLK
;
A
#
# COMPACT_ATOMS: atom_id res chain seq x y z
N MET A 1 41.88 -10.77 37.03
CA MET A 1 42.42 -9.44 36.66
C MET A 1 42.13 -9.25 35.18
N LYS A 2 41.25 -8.31 34.82
CA LYS A 2 40.99 -7.99 33.41
C LYS A 2 42.05 -6.98 32.96
N GLN A 3 42.80 -7.32 31.93
CA GLN A 3 43.69 -6.37 31.25
C GLN A 3 42.83 -5.25 30.65
N VAL A 4 43.17 -4.00 30.96
CA VAL A 4 42.60 -2.83 30.31
C VAL A 4 43.47 -2.58 29.08
N GLU A 5 42.92 -2.82 27.88
CA GLU A 5 43.58 -2.42 26.64
C GLU A 5 43.55 -0.89 26.54
N GLU A 6 44.73 -0.26 26.58
CA GLU A 6 44.89 1.15 26.23
C GLU A 6 44.65 1.31 24.71
N ARG A 7 43.42 1.62 24.32
CA ARG A 7 43.15 2.11 22.96
C ARG A 7 43.80 3.48 22.79
N TYR A 8 44.85 3.53 21.98
CA TYR A 8 45.46 4.79 21.54
C TYR A 8 44.47 5.54 20.65
N ILE A 9 43.83 6.59 21.19
CA ILE A 9 42.99 7.49 20.41
C ILE A 9 43.92 8.38 19.59
N SER A 10 43.93 8.19 18.28
CA SER A 10 44.74 9.03 17.38
C SER A 10 44.01 10.35 17.17
N LEU A 11 44.61 11.43 17.67
CA LEU A 11 44.09 12.80 17.54
C LEU A 11 43.92 13.24 16.07
N LEU A 12 44.61 12.59 15.13
CA LEU A 12 44.52 12.86 13.70
C LEU A 12 43.35 12.15 13.01
N THR A 13 42.74 11.13 13.63
CA THR A 13 41.75 10.27 12.97
C THR A 13 40.41 10.17 13.69
N ASP A 14 40.34 10.47 14.99
CA ASP A 14 39.15 10.16 15.79
C ASP A 14 38.26 11.36 16.14
N PHE A 15 38.69 12.61 15.94
CA PHE A 15 37.90 13.78 16.37
C PHE A 15 38.07 15.01 15.47
N GLY A 16 37.11 15.29 14.58
CA GLY A 16 36.78 16.63 14.06
C GLY A 16 37.85 17.49 13.37
N PHE A 17 39.11 17.04 13.28
CA PHE A 17 40.22 17.82 12.75
C PHE A 17 40.11 18.05 11.24
N ASP A 18 39.50 17.13 10.47
CA ASP A 18 39.27 17.33 9.03
C ASP A 18 38.45 18.60 8.76
N ARG A 19 37.41 18.85 9.57
CA ARG A 19 36.58 20.06 9.45
C ARG A 19 37.34 21.32 9.84
N LEU A 20 38.23 21.20 10.83
CA LEU A 20 39.09 22.28 11.33
C LEU A 20 40.20 22.63 10.32
N PHE A 21 40.71 21.63 9.58
CA PHE A 21 41.66 21.80 8.49
C PHE A 21 40.99 22.35 7.22
N GLU A 22 39.79 21.89 6.85
CA GLU A 22 39.00 22.49 5.75
C GLU A 22 38.68 23.96 6.03
N GLU A 23 38.26 24.31 7.25
CA GLU A 23 38.00 25.71 7.64
C GLU A 23 39.29 26.56 7.62
N ALA A 24 40.42 26.00 8.03
CA ALA A 24 41.73 26.66 7.97
C ALA A 24 42.27 26.81 6.53
N GLU A 25 41.86 25.95 5.60
CA GLU A 25 42.19 26.09 4.17
C GLU A 25 41.32 27.14 3.49
N ILE A 26 40.03 27.23 3.81
CA ILE A 26 39.14 28.30 3.34
C ILE A 26 39.62 29.67 3.82
N ALA A 27 40.20 29.76 5.03
CA ALA A 27 40.76 31.01 5.55
C ALA A 27 41.92 31.56 4.70
N LYS A 28 42.53 30.75 3.83
CA LYS A 28 43.58 31.16 2.88
C LYS A 28 43.04 31.56 1.51
N PHE A 29 41.74 31.42 1.26
CA PHE A 29 41.16 31.73 -0.03
C PHE A 29 41.32 33.20 -0.37
N THR A 30 41.62 33.46 -1.64
CA THR A 30 41.49 34.78 -2.22
C THR A 30 40.01 35.19 -2.25
N PRO A 31 39.70 36.50 -2.36
CA PRO A 31 38.31 36.94 -2.50
C PRO A 31 37.56 36.32 -3.69
N GLN A 32 38.27 35.87 -4.74
CA GLN A 32 37.66 35.18 -5.87
C GLN A 32 37.30 33.74 -5.53
N GLU A 33 38.24 32.97 -4.97
CA GLU A 33 38.00 31.58 -4.55
C GLU A 33 36.89 31.50 -3.51
N MET A 34 36.78 32.49 -2.61
CA MET A 34 35.70 32.55 -1.63
C MET A 34 34.33 32.75 -2.29
N ARG A 35 34.23 33.60 -3.32
CA ARG A 35 32.98 33.77 -4.09
C ARG A 35 32.62 32.51 -4.87
N GLU A 36 33.61 31.84 -5.47
CA GLU A 36 33.40 30.59 -6.21
C GLU A 36 32.94 29.45 -5.27
N TYR A 37 33.54 29.36 -4.09
CA TYR A 37 33.13 28.41 -3.05
C TYR A 37 31.70 28.66 -2.57
N GLU A 38 31.34 29.92 -2.27
CA GLU A 38 29.96 30.27 -1.88
C GLU A 38 28.96 29.98 -2.99
N THR A 39 29.33 30.28 -4.24
CA THR A 39 28.49 29.99 -5.42
C THR A 39 28.30 28.48 -5.60
N SER A 40 29.35 27.69 -5.45
CA SER A 40 29.29 26.22 -5.50
C SER A 40 28.39 25.66 -4.39
N LYS A 41 28.53 26.19 -3.17
CA LYS A 41 27.71 25.78 -2.01
C LYS A 41 26.24 26.14 -2.21
N MET A 42 25.95 27.29 -2.79
CA MET A 42 24.60 27.71 -3.15
C MET A 42 24.00 26.78 -4.22
N ALA A 43 24.74 26.53 -5.30
CA ALA A 43 24.32 25.62 -6.36
C ALA A 43 24.04 24.20 -5.83
N TYR A 44 24.91 23.69 -4.95
CA TYR A 44 24.69 22.40 -4.29
C TYR A 44 23.41 22.38 -3.46
N ARG A 45 23.14 23.44 -2.70
CA ARG A 45 21.91 23.57 -1.90
C ARG A 45 20.67 23.61 -2.79
N ASP A 46 20.69 24.37 -3.88
CA ASP A 46 19.57 24.48 -4.80
C ASP A 46 19.26 23.15 -5.47
N ILE A 47 20.29 22.44 -5.95
CA ILE A 47 20.16 21.11 -6.53
C ILE A 47 19.57 20.15 -5.49
N LYS A 48 20.13 20.12 -4.29
CA LYS A 48 19.66 19.24 -3.22
C LYS A 48 18.20 19.51 -2.85
N ASN A 49 17.83 20.78 -2.67
CA ASN A 49 16.47 21.18 -2.34
C ASN A 49 15.49 20.80 -3.46
N SER A 50 15.89 20.97 -4.72
CA SER A 50 15.09 20.59 -5.89
C SER A 50 14.86 19.08 -5.94
N VAL A 51 15.93 18.29 -5.79
CA VAL A 51 15.86 16.82 -5.78
C VAL A 51 15.03 16.29 -4.62
N ASP A 52 15.25 16.82 -3.41
CA ASP A 52 14.51 16.41 -2.21
C ASP A 52 13.01 16.75 -2.35
N THR A 53 12.69 17.87 -2.97
CA THR A 53 11.30 18.29 -3.25
C THR A 53 10.66 17.38 -4.30
N ALA A 54 11.31 17.18 -5.44
CA ALA A 54 10.82 16.30 -6.50
C ALA A 54 10.61 14.86 -5.99
N LYS A 55 11.52 14.35 -5.15
CA LYS A 55 11.38 13.03 -4.54
C LYS A 55 10.18 12.97 -3.59
N ARG A 56 9.99 13.99 -2.75
CA ARG A 56 8.86 14.06 -1.81
C ARG A 56 7.53 14.13 -2.56
N GLU A 57 7.44 14.97 -3.57
CA GLU A 57 6.25 15.12 -4.41
C GLU A 57 5.95 13.84 -5.18
N GLY A 58 6.97 13.23 -5.80
CA GLY A 58 6.81 11.96 -6.51
C GLY A 58 6.31 10.81 -5.61
N ILE A 59 6.79 10.74 -4.36
CA ILE A 59 6.29 9.77 -3.37
C ILE A 59 4.83 10.08 -3.00
N ALA A 60 4.51 11.35 -2.73
CA ALA A 60 3.15 11.76 -2.37
C ALA A 60 2.16 11.47 -3.49
N GLU A 61 2.47 11.85 -4.74
CA GLU A 61 1.64 11.56 -5.90
C GLU A 61 1.50 10.06 -6.15
N GLY A 62 2.59 9.30 -6.02
CA GLY A 62 2.57 7.85 -6.21
C GLY A 62 1.67 7.16 -5.17
N MET A 63 1.73 7.62 -3.92
CA MET A 63 0.88 7.11 -2.84
C MET A 63 -0.59 7.48 -3.07
N GLU A 64 -0.89 8.72 -3.46
CA GLU A 64 -2.24 9.18 -3.75
C GLU A 64 -2.87 8.39 -4.91
N LYS A 65 -2.15 8.27 -6.03
CA LYS A 65 -2.59 7.49 -7.20
C LYS A 65 -2.82 6.03 -6.82
N GLY A 66 -1.86 5.40 -6.16
CA GLY A 66 -1.97 4.01 -5.73
C GLY A 66 -3.14 3.76 -4.77
N MET A 67 -3.39 4.67 -3.83
CA MET A 67 -4.51 4.56 -2.91
C MET A 67 -5.86 4.72 -3.62
N LYS A 68 -5.96 5.69 -4.54
CA LYS A 68 -7.19 5.94 -5.30
C LYS A 68 -7.52 4.76 -6.21
N GLU A 69 -6.57 4.28 -6.99
CA GLU A 69 -6.74 3.13 -7.89
C GLU A 69 -7.07 1.86 -7.10
N GLY A 70 -6.35 1.60 -6.00
CA GLY A 70 -6.59 0.45 -5.14
C GLY A 70 -7.99 0.47 -4.50
N MET A 71 -8.45 1.64 -4.05
CA MET A 71 -9.78 1.79 -3.47
C MET A 71 -10.89 1.60 -4.52
N GLU A 72 -10.73 2.18 -5.71
CA GLU A 72 -11.70 2.07 -6.79
C GLU A 72 -11.83 0.62 -7.28
N LEU A 73 -10.71 -0.06 -7.52
CA LEU A 73 -10.69 -1.47 -7.90
C LEU A 73 -11.29 -2.36 -6.82
N GLY A 74 -10.91 -2.13 -5.56
CA GLY A 74 -11.43 -2.89 -4.43
C GLY A 74 -12.95 -2.73 -4.26
N MET A 75 -13.45 -1.51 -4.38
CA MET A 75 -14.88 -1.22 -4.28
C MET A 75 -15.67 -1.80 -5.45
N ALA A 76 -15.16 -1.67 -6.68
CA ALA A 76 -15.81 -2.22 -7.86
C ALA A 76 -15.91 -3.76 -7.78
N LYS A 77 -14.80 -4.42 -7.45
CA LYS A 77 -14.75 -5.87 -7.30
C LYS A 77 -15.66 -6.36 -6.16
N GLY A 78 -15.56 -5.74 -4.98
CA GLY A 78 -16.40 -6.12 -3.84
C GLY A 78 -17.89 -5.91 -4.10
N LYS A 79 -18.27 -4.84 -4.80
CA LYS A 79 -19.66 -4.61 -5.21
C LYS A 79 -20.16 -5.66 -6.20
N GLN A 80 -19.34 -6.03 -7.17
CA GLN A 80 -19.71 -7.03 -8.17
C GLN A 80 -19.87 -8.42 -7.54
N GLU A 81 -18.91 -8.83 -6.71
CA GLU A 81 -18.95 -10.11 -5.99
C GLU A 81 -20.16 -10.17 -5.05
N GLY A 82 -20.37 -9.12 -4.25
CA GLY A 82 -21.50 -9.05 -3.32
C GLY A 82 -22.87 -9.04 -4.02
N LEU A 83 -22.99 -8.38 -5.18
CA LEU A 83 -24.22 -8.40 -5.97
C LEU A 83 -24.49 -9.79 -6.58
N ALA A 84 -23.45 -10.43 -7.11
CA ALA A 84 -23.56 -11.76 -7.69
C ALA A 84 -23.97 -12.80 -6.63
N GLU A 85 -23.28 -12.82 -5.48
CA GLU A 85 -23.58 -13.72 -4.38
C GLU A 85 -24.98 -13.44 -3.79
N GLY A 86 -25.34 -12.16 -3.63
CA GLY A 86 -26.66 -11.77 -3.15
C GLY A 86 -27.80 -12.19 -4.10
N MET A 87 -27.60 -12.04 -5.40
CA MET A 87 -28.56 -12.46 -6.42
C MET A 87 -28.71 -13.99 -6.46
N GLU A 88 -27.60 -14.73 -6.42
CA GLU A 88 -27.63 -16.19 -6.38
C GLU A 88 -28.34 -16.72 -5.13
N LYS A 89 -28.00 -16.20 -3.94
CA LYS A 89 -28.69 -16.55 -2.69
C LYS A 89 -30.18 -16.22 -2.75
N GLY A 90 -30.54 -15.05 -3.29
CA GLY A 90 -31.94 -14.64 -3.43
C GLY A 90 -32.72 -15.54 -4.39
N MET A 91 -32.13 -15.92 -5.52
CA MET A 91 -32.74 -16.84 -6.48
C MET A 91 -32.92 -18.24 -5.88
N ASN A 92 -31.89 -18.77 -5.21
CA ASN A 92 -31.97 -20.06 -4.53
C ASN A 92 -33.03 -20.06 -3.43
N GLN A 93 -33.06 -19.02 -2.58
CA GLN A 93 -34.08 -18.89 -1.54
C GLN A 93 -35.48 -18.85 -2.13
N ARG A 94 -35.69 -18.08 -3.21
CA ARG A 94 -36.98 -18.03 -3.92
C ARG A 94 -37.37 -19.40 -4.46
N SER A 95 -36.44 -20.16 -5.05
CA SER A 95 -36.72 -21.52 -5.53
C SER A 95 -37.12 -22.46 -4.38
N LEU A 96 -36.44 -22.36 -3.23
CA LEU A 96 -36.79 -23.14 -2.03
C LEU A 96 -38.19 -22.76 -1.50
N ASP A 97 -38.51 -21.47 -1.47
CA ASP A 97 -39.82 -20.99 -0.99
C ASP A 97 -40.96 -21.45 -1.92
N ILE A 98 -40.75 -21.40 -3.24
CA ILE A 98 -41.70 -21.93 -4.22
C ILE A 98 -41.89 -23.44 -4.02
N ALA A 99 -40.81 -24.19 -3.85
CA ALA A 99 -40.89 -25.64 -3.64
C ALA A 99 -41.60 -26.01 -2.34
N ARG A 100 -41.40 -25.27 -1.24
CA ARG A 100 -42.17 -25.45 0.01
C ARG A 100 -43.67 -25.26 -0.21
N ASN A 101 -44.06 -24.21 -0.94
CA ASN A 101 -45.48 -23.95 -1.22
C ASN A 101 -46.08 -25.06 -2.10
N MET A 102 -45.36 -25.48 -3.14
CA MET A 102 -45.81 -26.58 -4.01
C MET A 102 -45.95 -27.91 -3.24
N LEU A 103 -45.05 -28.20 -2.30
CA LEU A 103 -45.17 -29.38 -1.41
C LEU A 103 -46.42 -29.28 -0.52
N ALA A 104 -46.69 -28.10 0.04
CA ALA A 104 -47.88 -27.87 0.86
C ALA A 104 -49.19 -28.03 0.07
N ASP A 105 -49.17 -27.65 -1.21
CA ASP A 105 -50.30 -27.83 -2.15
C ASP A 105 -50.43 -29.27 -2.68
N GLY A 106 -49.53 -30.18 -2.28
CA GLY A 106 -49.57 -31.59 -2.69
C GLY A 106 -49.15 -31.86 -4.13
N VAL A 107 -48.38 -30.95 -4.74
CA VAL A 107 -47.85 -31.10 -6.10
C VAL A 107 -46.87 -32.27 -6.18
N ASP A 108 -46.89 -33.01 -7.30
CA ASP A 108 -45.99 -34.15 -7.54
C ASP A 108 -44.50 -33.74 -7.50
N LEU A 109 -43.69 -34.59 -6.86
CA LEU A 109 -42.26 -34.34 -6.66
C LEU A 109 -41.50 -34.10 -7.97
N ASN A 110 -41.80 -34.84 -9.04
CA ASN A 110 -41.13 -34.67 -10.33
C ASN A 110 -41.44 -33.30 -10.95
N LEU A 111 -42.66 -32.81 -10.72
CA LEU A 111 -43.09 -31.50 -11.21
C LEU A 111 -42.41 -30.36 -10.45
N ILE A 112 -42.24 -30.51 -9.13
CA ILE A 112 -41.51 -29.56 -8.28
C ILE A 112 -40.05 -29.49 -8.72
N MET A 113 -39.38 -30.63 -8.92
CA MET A 113 -38.00 -30.68 -9.42
C MET A 113 -37.87 -29.98 -10.77
N LYS A 114 -38.80 -30.23 -11.69
CA LYS A 114 -38.79 -29.66 -13.04
C LYS A 114 -38.88 -28.13 -13.06
N TYR A 115 -39.71 -27.54 -12.20
CA TYR A 115 -39.97 -26.08 -12.24
C TYR A 115 -39.16 -25.27 -11.23
N SER A 116 -38.76 -25.85 -10.09
CA SER A 116 -37.91 -25.16 -9.10
C SER A 116 -36.42 -25.27 -9.40
N GLY A 117 -36.01 -26.26 -10.22
CA GLY A 117 -34.60 -26.56 -10.49
C GLY A 117 -33.86 -27.19 -9.31
N LEU A 118 -34.57 -27.57 -8.24
CA LEU A 118 -33.99 -28.19 -7.05
C LEU A 118 -33.82 -29.70 -7.23
N THR A 119 -32.81 -30.26 -6.57
CA THR A 119 -32.61 -31.71 -6.51
C THR A 119 -33.62 -32.36 -5.57
N GLN A 120 -33.83 -33.68 -5.74
CA GLN A 120 -34.68 -34.46 -4.83
C GLN A 120 -34.21 -34.30 -3.37
N GLU A 121 -32.90 -34.39 -3.11
CA GLU A 121 -32.34 -34.22 -1.77
C GLU A 121 -32.64 -32.84 -1.18
N GLN A 122 -32.58 -31.78 -1.98
CA GLN A 122 -32.91 -30.42 -1.53
C GLN A 122 -34.38 -30.32 -1.17
N ILE A 123 -35.27 -30.91 -1.96
CA ILE A 123 -36.71 -30.89 -1.70
C ILE A 123 -37.09 -31.76 -0.50
N GLU A 124 -36.43 -32.90 -0.31
CA GLU A 124 -36.64 -33.77 0.86
C GLU A 124 -36.23 -33.09 2.17
N LYS A 125 -35.19 -32.24 2.15
CA LYS A 125 -34.79 -31.39 3.29
C LYS A 125 -35.81 -30.28 3.61
N LEU A 126 -36.80 -30.04 2.74
CA LEU A 126 -37.85 -29.04 2.96
C LEU A 126 -39.11 -29.63 3.61
N LYS A 127 -39.22 -30.97 3.70
CA LYS A 127 -40.32 -31.68 4.37
C LYS A 127 -40.12 -31.68 5.89
#